data_AF-A0A2E3Z6W9-F1
#
_entry.id   AF-A0A2E3Z6W9-F1
#
_cell.length_a   1.000
_cell.length_b   1.000
_cell.length_c   1.000
_cell.angle_alpha   90.00
_cell.angle_beta   90.00
_cell.angle_gamma   90.00
#
_symmetry.space_group_name_H-M   'P 1'
#
loop_
_entity.id
_entity.type
_entity.pdbx_description
1 polymer ?
#
loop_
_entity_poly.entity_id
_entity_poly.type
_entity_poly.pdbx_seq_one_letter_code
_entity_poly.pdbx_strand_id
1 'polypeptide(L)'
;MSLRAYLSTHRLILGSLVAGVVFVAIFLTGCRPQEEIKTYTVPSTSLPRKPVDVAAVANQLDHILVAILPQQDKVWFFKLVGKAPAIDRHREAFREFLATIKLADSPQDLPHWELPAGWREQASTSALRLATLVISDGIEPDGIGGTPDQDGADNREADESEDLELAVSALNFSGEWEDFLVPNVNRWLGQLRRPALRYETIEKLSQQMATQSGPATLFELSGVMHAPKGMGVH
;
A
#
# COMPACT_ATOMS: atom_id res chain seq x y z
N MET A 1 38.30 81.38 54.66
CA MET A 1 37.94 79.99 55.01
C MET A 1 37.37 79.27 53.77
N SER A 2 38.23 78.45 53.17
CA SER A 2 38.00 77.30 52.28
C SER A 2 36.76 77.22 51.36
N LEU A 3 36.97 77.53 50.07
CA LEU A 3 36.14 77.12 48.92
C LEU A 3 36.26 75.60 48.61
N ARG A 4 36.91 74.80 49.46
CA ARG A 4 37.19 73.36 49.21
C ARG A 4 36.13 72.39 49.76
N ALA A 5 35.11 72.86 50.49
CA ALA A 5 34.04 71.98 51.01
C ALA A 5 32.80 71.86 50.10
N TYR A 6 32.69 72.66 49.03
CA TYR A 6 31.52 72.65 48.14
C TYR A 6 31.67 71.73 46.91
N LEU A 7 32.91 71.33 46.56
CA LEU A 7 33.20 70.63 45.31
C LEU A 7 33.18 69.09 45.40
N SER A 8 32.98 68.51 46.59
CA SER A 8 33.00 67.05 46.77
C SER A 8 31.62 66.38 46.76
N THR A 9 30.56 67.09 47.15
CA THR A 9 29.17 66.58 47.09
C THR A 9 28.60 66.60 45.67
N HIS A 10 29.09 67.46 44.78
CA HIS A 10 28.60 67.52 43.39
C HIS A 10 29.24 66.46 42.45
N ARG A 11 30.39 65.88 42.79
CA ARG A 11 31.05 64.87 41.94
C ARG A 11 30.49 63.46 42.09
N LEU A 12 29.87 63.13 43.22
CA LEU A 12 29.22 61.82 43.44
C LEU A 12 27.77 61.77 42.92
N ILE A 13 27.05 62.90 42.90
CA ILE A 13 25.67 62.96 42.38
C ILE A 13 25.67 62.97 40.84
N LEU A 14 26.66 63.60 40.19
CA LEU A 14 26.73 63.68 38.73
C LEU A 14 27.11 62.35 38.06
N GLY A 15 27.91 61.50 38.73
CA GLY A 15 28.29 60.17 38.21
C GLY A 15 27.14 59.15 38.21
N SER A 16 26.22 59.24 39.19
CA SER A 16 25.09 58.31 39.29
C SER A 16 23.91 58.71 38.37
N LEU A 17 23.75 60.01 38.09
CA LEU A 17 22.70 60.51 37.20
C LEU A 17 22.99 60.24 35.72
N VAL A 18 24.26 60.29 35.29
CA VAL A 18 24.62 60.02 33.88
C VAL A 18 24.53 58.51 33.55
N ALA A 19 24.91 57.62 34.47
CA ALA A 19 24.77 56.18 34.27
C ALA A 19 23.29 55.73 34.25
N GLY A 20 22.42 56.34 35.07
CA GLY A 20 20.98 56.08 35.06
C GLY A 20 20.29 56.55 33.78
N VAL A 21 20.64 57.73 33.26
CA VAL A 21 20.02 58.28 32.04
C VAL A 21 20.46 57.52 30.78
N VAL A 22 21.72 57.05 30.70
CA VAL A 22 22.19 56.25 29.57
C VAL A 22 21.59 54.83 29.59
N PHE A 23 21.37 54.24 30.77
CA PHE A 23 20.69 52.93 30.86
C PHE A 23 19.20 53.03 30.52
N VAL A 24 18.51 54.12 30.91
CA VAL A 24 17.10 54.37 30.56
C VAL A 24 16.91 54.66 29.06
N ALA A 25 17.88 55.31 28.39
CA ALA A 25 17.76 55.61 26.97
C ALA A 25 17.87 54.39 26.04
N ILE A 26 18.51 53.30 26.48
CA ILE A 26 18.66 52.07 25.68
C ILE A 26 17.36 51.23 25.68
N PHE A 27 16.47 51.40 26.65
CA PHE A 27 15.18 50.68 26.71
C PHE A 27 14.04 51.31 25.89
N LEU A 28 14.26 52.48 25.26
CA LEU A 28 13.19 53.20 24.55
C LEU A 28 13.19 53.03 23.02
N THR A 29 14.07 52.20 22.44
CA THR A 29 14.14 51.98 20.97
C THR A 29 13.60 50.62 20.51
N GLY A 30 12.74 49.98 21.30
CA GLY A 30 12.17 48.66 21.04
C GLY A 30 10.68 48.65 20.74
N CYS A 31 10.20 49.41 19.75
CA CYS A 31 8.87 49.21 19.17
C CYS A 31 8.97 49.21 17.65
N ARG A 32 9.28 48.04 17.06
CA ARG A 32 8.98 47.79 15.64
C ARG A 32 7.55 47.28 15.56
N PRO A 33 6.68 47.88 14.74
CA PRO A 33 5.35 47.34 14.51
C PRO A 33 5.51 45.94 13.94
N GLN A 34 4.95 44.95 14.64
CA GLN A 34 4.88 43.57 14.19
C GLN A 34 4.06 43.57 12.90
N GLU A 35 4.66 43.14 11.79
CA GLU A 35 3.91 42.96 10.54
C GLU A 35 2.79 41.96 10.82
N GLU A 36 1.58 42.48 10.96
CA GLU A 36 0.37 41.72 11.06
C GLU A 36 0.21 40.94 9.75
N ILE A 37 0.23 39.61 9.84
CA ILE A 37 -0.08 38.75 8.70
C ILE A 37 -1.53 39.05 8.32
N LYS A 38 -1.73 39.91 7.31
CA LYS A 38 -3.05 40.17 6.76
C LYS A 38 -3.53 38.92 6.07
N THR A 39 -4.34 38.12 6.77
CA THR A 39 -5.06 37.00 6.18
C THR A 39 -6.08 37.56 5.20
N TYR A 40 -5.72 37.59 3.92
CA TYR A 40 -6.67 37.90 2.86
C TYR A 40 -7.34 36.59 2.42
N THR A 41 -8.66 36.59 2.40
CA THR A 41 -9.43 35.49 1.83
C THR A 41 -9.54 35.74 0.32
N VAL A 42 -8.87 34.91 -0.48
CA VAL A 42 -9.06 34.91 -1.94
C VAL A 42 -10.35 34.13 -2.23
N PRO A 43 -11.36 34.72 -2.89
CA PRO A 43 -12.51 33.95 -3.37
C PRO A 43 -12.03 32.88 -4.34
N SER A 44 -12.14 31.61 -3.94
CA SER A 44 -11.76 30.48 -4.78
C SER A 44 -12.75 30.36 -5.93
N THR A 45 -12.33 30.72 -7.15
CA THR A 45 -13.11 30.55 -8.38
C THR A 45 -12.98 29.14 -8.98
N SER A 46 -12.26 28.23 -8.34
CA SER A 46 -12.21 26.82 -8.74
C SER A 46 -13.51 26.11 -8.36
N LEU A 47 -14.11 25.42 -9.33
CA LEU A 47 -15.16 24.44 -9.05
C LEU A 47 -14.65 23.48 -7.96
N PRO A 48 -15.48 23.07 -6.99
CA PRO A 48 -15.07 22.07 -6.02
C PRO A 48 -14.58 20.84 -6.77
N ARG A 49 -13.30 20.49 -6.60
CA ARG A 49 -12.73 19.28 -7.21
C ARG A 49 -13.57 18.13 -6.70
N LYS A 50 -14.30 17.45 -7.59
CA LYS A 50 -15.06 16.24 -7.23
C LYS A 50 -14.09 15.33 -6.47
N PRO A 51 -14.43 14.88 -5.24
CA PRO A 51 -13.56 13.97 -4.50
C PRO A 51 -13.19 12.80 -5.40
N VAL A 52 -11.89 12.55 -5.55
CA VAL A 52 -11.42 11.36 -6.26
C VAL A 52 -11.80 10.18 -5.39
N ASP A 53 -12.60 9.27 -5.94
CA ASP A 53 -12.92 8.01 -5.28
C ASP A 53 -11.68 7.12 -5.33
N VAL A 54 -10.94 7.11 -4.22
CA VAL A 54 -9.69 6.36 -4.09
C VAL A 54 -9.93 4.86 -4.22
N ALA A 55 -11.09 4.35 -3.80
CA ALA A 55 -11.44 2.95 -3.94
C ALA A 55 -11.72 2.59 -5.41
N ALA A 56 -12.45 3.45 -6.13
CA ALA A 56 -12.68 3.26 -7.56
C ALA A 56 -11.36 3.28 -8.37
N VAL A 57 -10.43 4.16 -8.03
CA VAL A 57 -9.08 4.17 -8.65
C VAL A 57 -8.31 2.91 -8.29
N ALA A 58 -8.33 2.49 -7.02
CA ALA A 58 -7.66 1.28 -6.56
C ALA A 58 -8.16 0.02 -7.28
N ASN A 59 -9.46 -0.06 -7.58
CA ASN A 59 -10.06 -1.19 -8.29
C ASN A 59 -9.58 -1.32 -9.74
N GLN A 60 -9.12 -0.23 -10.36
CA GLN A 60 -8.63 -0.22 -11.74
C GLN A 60 -7.15 -0.63 -11.88
N LEU A 61 -6.45 -0.84 -10.75
CA LEU A 61 -5.04 -1.18 -10.73
C LEU A 61 -4.81 -2.69 -10.73
N ASP A 62 -3.58 -3.13 -10.91
CA ASP A 62 -3.24 -4.55 -10.72
C ASP A 62 -3.51 -4.97 -9.27
N HIS A 63 -3.94 -6.21 -9.07
CA HIS A 63 -4.24 -6.73 -7.74
C HIS A 63 -3.42 -7.97 -7.38
N ILE A 64 -3.14 -8.08 -6.08
CA ILE A 64 -2.68 -9.30 -5.42
C ILE A 64 -3.72 -9.66 -4.36
N LEU A 65 -4.38 -10.80 -4.56
CA LEU A 65 -5.30 -11.40 -3.60
C LEU A 65 -4.56 -12.52 -2.88
N VAL A 66 -4.58 -12.52 -1.55
CA VAL A 66 -3.95 -13.57 -0.75
C VAL A 66 -4.88 -14.01 0.36
N ALA A 67 -5.09 -15.31 0.48
CA ALA A 67 -5.60 -15.91 1.70
C ALA A 67 -4.47 -16.60 2.46
N ILE A 68 -4.45 -16.40 3.78
CA ILE A 68 -3.49 -16.96 4.72
C ILE A 68 -4.24 -17.87 5.69
N LEU A 69 -3.82 -19.13 5.77
CA LEU A 69 -4.46 -20.13 6.63
C LEU A 69 -3.39 -20.84 7.50
N PRO A 70 -3.30 -20.49 8.80
CA PRO A 70 -2.38 -21.13 9.73
C PRO A 70 -2.77 -22.58 10.06
N GLN A 71 -1.76 -23.43 10.25
CA GLN A 71 -1.89 -24.82 10.68
C GLN A 71 -0.66 -25.22 11.49
N GLN A 72 -0.81 -25.27 12.81
CA GLN A 72 0.27 -25.61 13.73
C GLN A 72 1.52 -24.73 13.48
N ASP A 73 2.63 -25.32 13.06
CA ASP A 73 3.91 -24.69 12.75
C ASP A 73 4.07 -24.34 11.27
N LYS A 74 2.98 -24.32 10.50
CA LYS A 74 2.93 -23.89 9.10
C LYS A 74 1.83 -22.87 8.85
N VAL A 75 2.03 -22.10 7.79
CA VAL A 75 1.03 -21.18 7.25
C VAL A 75 0.93 -21.37 5.74
N TRP A 76 -0.28 -21.66 5.28
CA TRP A 76 -0.62 -21.80 3.87
C TRP A 76 -0.99 -20.46 3.26
N PHE A 77 -0.53 -20.24 2.03
CA PHE A 77 -0.81 -19.06 1.22
C PHE A 77 -1.45 -19.48 -0.09
N PHE A 78 -2.59 -18.86 -0.40
CA PHE A 78 -3.30 -18.99 -1.67
C PHE A 78 -3.29 -17.62 -2.34
N LYS A 79 -2.39 -17.45 -3.30
CA LYS A 79 -2.10 -16.14 -3.91
C LYS A 79 -2.54 -16.10 -5.36
N LEU A 80 -3.43 -15.18 -5.69
CA LEU A 80 -3.84 -14.84 -7.05
C LEU A 80 -3.32 -13.45 -7.39
N VAL A 81 -2.75 -13.29 -8.58
CA VAL A 81 -2.20 -12.01 -9.07
C VAL A 81 -2.72 -11.77 -10.47
N GLY A 82 -3.16 -10.56 -10.77
CA GLY A 82 -3.68 -10.25 -12.10
C GLY A 82 -4.04 -8.79 -12.31
N LYS A 83 -4.39 -8.47 -13.55
CA LYS A 83 -4.96 -7.17 -13.95
C LYS A 83 -6.35 -6.99 -13.36
N ALA A 84 -6.75 -5.74 -13.09
CA ALA A 84 -8.08 -5.41 -12.56
C ALA A 84 -9.24 -6.13 -13.27
N PRO A 85 -9.36 -6.11 -14.61
CA PRO A 85 -10.51 -6.74 -15.27
C PRO A 85 -10.60 -8.25 -15.03
N ALA A 86 -9.47 -8.95 -15.09
CA ALA A 86 -9.41 -10.39 -14.87
C ALA A 86 -9.71 -10.73 -13.40
N ILE A 87 -9.12 -10.00 -12.46
CA ILE A 87 -9.38 -10.19 -11.03
C ILE A 87 -10.85 -9.92 -10.69
N ASP A 88 -11.45 -8.87 -11.24
CA ASP A 88 -12.86 -8.54 -10.99
C ASP A 88 -13.80 -9.65 -11.49
N ARG A 89 -13.49 -10.30 -12.63
CA ARG A 89 -14.24 -11.46 -13.13
C ARG A 89 -14.15 -12.68 -12.21
N HIS A 90 -12.96 -12.96 -11.67
CA HIS A 90 -12.71 -14.21 -10.92
C HIS A 90 -12.79 -14.07 -9.40
N ARG A 91 -13.07 -12.88 -8.89
CA ARG A 91 -13.03 -12.56 -7.46
C ARG A 91 -13.94 -13.44 -6.61
N GLU A 92 -15.18 -13.66 -7.06
CA GLU A 92 -16.13 -14.50 -6.33
C GLU A 92 -15.75 -15.98 -6.45
N ALA A 93 -15.33 -16.45 -7.64
CA ALA A 93 -14.84 -17.81 -7.82
C ALA A 93 -13.63 -18.12 -6.93
N PHE A 94 -12.74 -17.14 -6.73
CA PHE A 94 -11.63 -17.24 -5.78
C PHE A 94 -12.13 -17.42 -4.34
N ARG A 95 -13.12 -16.64 -3.89
CA ARG A 95 -13.70 -16.78 -2.55
C ARG A 95 -14.41 -18.13 -2.36
N GLU A 96 -15.17 -18.56 -3.35
CA GLU A 96 -15.83 -19.88 -3.36
C GLU A 96 -14.81 -21.00 -3.26
N PHE A 97 -13.75 -20.96 -4.08
CA PHE A 97 -12.62 -21.89 -4.00
C PHE A 97 -12.03 -21.95 -2.59
N LEU A 98 -11.74 -20.79 -1.98
CA LEU A 98 -11.14 -20.76 -0.64
C LEU A 98 -12.04 -21.38 0.43
N ALA A 99 -13.37 -21.28 0.30
CA ALA A 99 -14.31 -21.92 1.22
C ALA A 99 -14.25 -23.47 1.14
N THR A 100 -13.77 -24.03 0.02
CA THR A 100 -13.61 -25.50 -0.15
C THR A 100 -12.37 -26.06 0.54
N ILE A 101 -11.41 -25.20 0.91
CA ILE A 101 -10.10 -25.63 1.40
C ILE A 101 -10.24 -26.41 2.71
N LYS A 102 -9.70 -27.61 2.68
CA LYS A 102 -9.49 -28.50 3.83
C LYS A 102 -8.00 -28.77 3.99
N LEU A 103 -7.41 -28.23 5.04
CA LEU A 103 -6.08 -28.63 5.46
C LEU A 103 -6.10 -30.10 5.92
N ALA A 104 -5.07 -30.84 5.54
CA ALA A 104 -4.86 -32.20 6.01
C ALA A 104 -4.60 -32.24 7.52
N ASP A 105 -4.64 -33.40 8.15
CA ASP A 105 -4.32 -33.51 9.59
C ASP A 105 -2.84 -33.22 9.86
N SER A 106 -1.98 -33.60 8.90
CA SER A 106 -0.54 -33.38 8.91
C SER A 106 -0.20 -32.09 8.15
N PRO A 107 0.60 -31.18 8.74
CA PRO A 107 1.03 -29.97 8.04
C PRO A 107 2.02 -30.27 6.89
N GLN A 108 2.57 -31.48 6.81
CA GLN A 108 3.43 -31.89 5.70
C GLN A 108 2.64 -32.25 4.44
N ASP A 109 1.36 -32.58 4.58
CA ASP A 109 0.50 -32.99 3.47
C ASP A 109 -0.18 -31.79 2.82
N LEU A 110 -0.48 -31.91 1.52
CA LEU A 110 -1.16 -30.86 0.78
C LEU A 110 -2.61 -30.69 1.26
N PRO A 111 -3.15 -29.46 1.27
CA PRO A 111 -4.56 -29.23 1.44
C PRO A 111 -5.35 -29.92 0.33
N HIS A 112 -6.59 -30.24 0.65
CA HIS A 112 -7.60 -30.67 -0.31
C HIS A 112 -8.51 -29.50 -0.65
N TRP A 113 -8.91 -29.40 -1.91
CA TRP A 113 -9.82 -28.37 -2.41
C TRP A 113 -10.70 -28.94 -3.52
N GLU A 114 -11.80 -28.23 -3.78
CA GLU A 114 -12.65 -28.46 -4.95
C GLU A 114 -12.42 -27.32 -5.93
N LEU A 115 -12.07 -27.67 -7.18
CA LEU A 115 -11.80 -26.66 -8.21
C LEU A 115 -13.12 -26.12 -8.77
N PRO A 116 -13.28 -24.78 -8.86
CA PRO A 116 -14.36 -24.18 -9.63
C PRO A 116 -14.32 -24.65 -11.09
N ALA A 117 -15.47 -24.55 -11.77
CA ALA A 117 -15.58 -24.92 -13.17
C ALA A 117 -14.55 -24.15 -14.03
N GLY A 118 -13.86 -24.86 -14.92
CA GLY A 118 -12.85 -24.29 -15.83
C GLY A 118 -11.46 -24.10 -15.21
N TRP A 119 -11.31 -24.27 -13.89
CA TRP A 119 -10.00 -24.22 -13.24
C TRP A 119 -9.27 -25.54 -13.42
N ARG A 120 -7.95 -25.46 -13.58
CA ARG A 120 -7.10 -26.65 -13.79
C ARG A 120 -5.91 -26.59 -12.85
N GLU A 121 -5.64 -27.70 -12.18
CA GLU A 121 -4.41 -27.84 -11.41
C GLU A 121 -3.25 -28.24 -12.31
N GLN A 122 -2.13 -27.55 -12.16
CA GLN A 122 -0.88 -27.84 -12.83
C GLN A 122 0.20 -28.18 -11.80
N ALA A 123 1.00 -29.18 -12.10
CA ALA A 123 2.17 -29.52 -11.31
C ALA A 123 3.12 -28.31 -11.22
N SER A 124 3.53 -27.95 -10.01
CA SER A 124 4.53 -26.91 -9.82
C SER A 124 5.93 -27.45 -10.11
N THR A 125 6.73 -26.66 -10.83
CA THR A 125 8.15 -26.94 -11.09
C THR A 125 9.08 -26.35 -10.02
N SER A 126 8.54 -25.59 -9.06
CA SER A 126 9.30 -24.93 -8.00
C SER A 126 9.10 -25.63 -6.66
N ALA A 127 10.18 -25.96 -5.97
CA ALA A 127 10.13 -26.60 -4.64
C ALA A 127 9.41 -25.75 -3.58
N LEU A 128 9.27 -24.44 -3.79
CA LEU A 128 8.60 -23.52 -2.86
C LEU A 128 7.11 -23.29 -3.20
N ARG A 129 6.67 -23.64 -4.41
CA ARG A 129 5.28 -23.56 -4.82
C ARG A 129 4.74 -24.99 -4.88
N LEU A 130 3.74 -25.29 -4.05
CA LEU A 130 3.28 -26.65 -3.84
C LEU A 130 2.22 -27.07 -4.87
N ALA A 131 1.43 -26.11 -5.36
CA ALA A 131 0.52 -26.28 -6.49
C ALA A 131 0.36 -24.95 -7.26
N THR A 132 0.02 -25.05 -8.55
CA THR A 132 -0.44 -23.92 -9.37
C THR A 132 -1.82 -24.26 -9.89
N LEU A 133 -2.80 -23.37 -9.71
CA LEU A 133 -4.11 -23.49 -10.34
C LEU A 133 -4.20 -22.45 -11.46
N VAL A 134 -4.46 -22.92 -12.68
CA VAL A 134 -4.67 -22.12 -13.87
C VAL A 134 -6.15 -21.80 -13.98
N ILE A 135 -6.46 -20.51 -14.06
CA ILE A 135 -7.81 -19.96 -14.16
C ILE A 135 -7.95 -19.39 -15.55
N SER A 136 -8.73 -20.08 -16.39
CA SER A 136 -8.98 -19.58 -17.73
C SER A 136 -9.89 -18.36 -17.69
N ASP A 137 -9.45 -17.27 -18.32
CA ASP A 137 -10.16 -16.00 -18.25
C ASP A 137 -11.38 -15.92 -19.18
N GLY A 138 -11.66 -16.99 -19.93
CA GLY A 138 -12.86 -17.14 -20.76
C GLY A 138 -12.96 -16.15 -21.91
N ILE A 139 -12.01 -15.23 -22.04
CA ILE A 139 -11.76 -14.46 -23.25
C ILE A 139 -11.13 -15.46 -24.23
N GLU A 140 -11.95 -16.14 -25.01
CA GLU A 140 -11.47 -16.72 -26.27
C GLU A 140 -10.90 -15.53 -27.06
N PRO A 141 -9.64 -15.56 -27.54
CA PRO A 141 -9.13 -14.49 -28.39
C PRO A 141 -10.12 -14.37 -29.54
N ASP A 142 -10.80 -13.22 -29.60
CA ASP A 142 -12.01 -12.97 -30.38
C ASP A 142 -12.11 -13.95 -31.55
N GLY A 143 -13.09 -14.86 -31.48
CA GLY A 143 -13.41 -15.78 -32.55
C GLY A 143 -13.82 -15.03 -33.81
N ILE A 144 -12.87 -14.41 -34.50
CA ILE A 144 -13.01 -13.89 -35.84
C ILE A 144 -12.95 -15.13 -36.75
N GLY A 145 -14.10 -15.80 -36.82
CA GLY A 145 -14.54 -16.51 -38.03
C GLY A 145 -14.86 -15.53 -39.16
N GLY A 146 -14.06 -14.48 -39.31
CA GLY A 146 -14.05 -13.53 -40.41
C GLY A 146 -12.72 -13.66 -41.11
N THR A 147 -12.74 -13.97 -42.39
CA THR A 147 -11.57 -13.78 -43.26
C THR A 147 -10.96 -12.39 -43.00
N PRO A 148 -9.64 -12.26 -42.82
CA PRO A 148 -9.03 -10.95 -42.66
C PRO A 148 -9.28 -10.13 -43.92
N ASP A 149 -10.14 -9.11 -43.83
CA ASP A 149 -10.07 -8.00 -44.77
C ASP A 149 -8.72 -7.32 -44.51
N GLN A 150 -7.77 -7.59 -45.41
CA GLN A 150 -6.63 -6.71 -45.63
C GLN A 150 -7.22 -5.34 -45.95
N ASP A 151 -7.18 -4.40 -45.00
CA ASP A 151 -7.08 -2.95 -45.21
C ASP A 151 -7.42 -2.21 -43.91
N GLY A 152 -6.48 -2.14 -42.98
CA GLY A 152 -6.60 -1.26 -41.81
C GLY A 152 -5.93 -1.82 -40.56
N ALA A 153 -4.62 -1.62 -40.43
CA ALA A 153 -3.90 -1.82 -39.19
C ALA A 153 -4.36 -0.78 -38.15
N ASP A 154 -5.45 -1.09 -37.45
CA ASP A 154 -5.75 -0.51 -36.15
C ASP A 154 -4.93 -1.30 -35.12
N ASN A 155 -3.97 -0.63 -34.48
CA ASN A 155 -3.18 -1.16 -33.36
C ASN A 155 -4.07 -1.29 -32.12
N ARG A 156 -5.13 -2.10 -32.18
CA ARG A 156 -5.71 -2.68 -30.97
C ARG A 156 -4.75 -3.77 -30.56
N GLU A 157 -3.85 -3.42 -29.64
CA GLU A 157 -3.09 -4.37 -28.84
C GLU A 157 -4.11 -5.38 -28.33
N ALA A 158 -4.09 -6.59 -28.89
CA ALA A 158 -4.99 -7.65 -28.46
C ALA A 158 -4.77 -7.80 -26.96
N ASP A 159 -5.85 -7.68 -26.19
CA ASP A 159 -5.86 -8.02 -24.77
C ASP A 159 -5.66 -9.54 -24.74
N GLU A 160 -4.40 -9.97 -24.85
CA GLU A 160 -4.03 -11.37 -24.78
C GLU A 160 -4.56 -11.86 -23.45
N SER A 161 -5.52 -12.78 -23.51
CA SER A 161 -6.11 -13.41 -22.34
C SER A 161 -5.03 -14.25 -21.67
N GLU A 162 -4.23 -13.62 -20.82
CA GLU A 162 -3.29 -14.34 -19.98
C GLU A 162 -4.11 -15.05 -18.91
N ASP A 163 -4.19 -16.38 -19.00
CA ASP A 163 -4.75 -17.22 -17.93
C ASP A 163 -4.17 -16.76 -16.58
N LEU A 164 -5.02 -16.60 -15.56
CA LEU A 164 -4.53 -16.22 -14.24
C LEU A 164 -3.95 -17.44 -13.54
N GLU A 165 -2.89 -17.24 -12.77
CA GLU A 165 -2.32 -18.27 -11.90
C GLU A 165 -2.63 -17.99 -10.43
N LEU A 166 -3.24 -18.97 -9.76
CA LEU A 166 -3.29 -19.05 -8.30
C LEU A 166 -2.14 -19.95 -7.81
N ALA A 167 -1.22 -19.36 -7.06
CA ALA A 167 -0.11 -20.06 -6.45
C ALA A 167 -0.46 -20.54 -5.03
N VAL A 168 -0.26 -21.83 -4.77
CA VAL A 168 -0.34 -22.41 -3.41
C VAL A 168 1.07 -22.62 -2.89
N SER A 169 1.36 -22.09 -1.69
CA SER A 169 2.65 -22.27 -1.03
C SER A 169 2.47 -22.34 0.48
N ALA A 170 3.48 -22.83 1.19
CA ALA A 170 3.47 -22.86 2.65
C ALA A 170 4.83 -22.40 3.19
N LEU A 171 4.80 -21.70 4.32
CA LEU A 171 5.99 -21.37 5.10
C LEU A 171 5.85 -21.95 6.49
N ASN A 172 6.98 -22.31 7.10
CA ASN A 172 6.98 -22.61 8.53
C ASN A 172 6.72 -21.33 9.32
N PHE A 173 6.00 -21.48 10.42
CA PHE A 173 5.63 -20.40 11.33
C PHE A 173 6.10 -20.74 12.73
N SER A 174 6.78 -19.77 13.34
CA SER A 174 7.16 -19.79 14.74
C SER A 174 7.27 -18.34 15.23
N GLY A 175 7.07 -18.14 16.53
CA GLY A 175 7.11 -16.82 17.15
C GLY A 175 5.79 -16.05 17.01
N GLU A 176 5.90 -14.72 17.01
CA GLU A 176 4.74 -13.82 17.04
C GLU A 176 4.13 -13.64 15.65
N TRP A 177 2.81 -13.51 15.62
CA TRP A 177 2.06 -13.35 14.37
C TRP A 177 2.43 -12.08 13.61
N GLU A 178 2.67 -10.97 14.31
CA GLU A 178 3.09 -9.69 13.71
C GLU A 178 4.41 -9.82 12.95
N ASP A 179 5.43 -10.41 13.60
CA ASP A 179 6.77 -10.61 13.02
C ASP A 179 6.73 -11.50 11.77
N PHE A 180 5.77 -12.43 11.73
CA PHE A 180 5.54 -13.25 10.55
C PHE A 180 4.77 -12.51 9.45
N LEU A 181 3.69 -11.81 9.80
CA LEU A 181 2.76 -11.23 8.83
C LEU A 181 3.34 -10.00 8.12
N VAL A 182 3.92 -9.07 8.87
CA VAL A 182 4.41 -7.78 8.36
C VAL A 182 5.38 -7.92 7.18
N PRO A 183 6.47 -8.72 7.27
CA PRO A 183 7.40 -8.85 6.14
C PRO A 183 6.77 -9.55 4.92
N ASN A 184 5.81 -10.46 5.11
CA ASN A 184 5.10 -11.10 4.00
C ASN A 184 4.26 -10.08 3.23
N VAL A 185 3.38 -9.35 3.93
CA VAL A 185 2.51 -8.34 3.30
C VAL A 185 3.33 -7.23 2.65
N ASN A 186 4.40 -6.77 3.30
CA ASN A 186 5.27 -5.74 2.73
C ASN A 186 6.04 -6.21 1.48
N ARG A 187 6.40 -7.50 1.36
CA ARG A 187 6.95 -8.05 0.11
C ARG A 187 5.92 -8.04 -1.03
N TRP A 188 4.64 -8.27 -0.74
CA TRP A 188 3.58 -8.20 -1.76
C TRP A 188 3.28 -6.75 -2.15
N LEU A 189 3.22 -5.83 -1.20
CA LEU A 189 3.13 -4.39 -1.46
C LEU A 189 4.29 -3.90 -2.33
N GLY A 190 5.51 -4.41 -2.10
CA GLY A 190 6.67 -4.13 -2.94
C GLY A 190 6.48 -4.55 -4.41
N GLN A 191 5.83 -5.69 -4.68
CA GLN A 191 5.50 -6.11 -6.06
C GLN A 191 4.61 -5.09 -6.76
N LEU A 192 3.70 -4.46 -6.01
CA LEU A 192 2.75 -3.44 -6.44
C LEU A 192 3.29 -2.00 -6.34
N ARG A 193 4.60 -1.83 -6.09
CA ARG A 193 5.28 -0.53 -5.90
C ARG A 193 4.66 0.33 -4.79
N ARG A 194 4.10 -0.32 -3.78
CA ARG A 194 3.52 0.34 -2.61
C ARG A 194 4.57 0.45 -1.50
N PRO A 195 4.55 1.53 -0.71
CA PRO A 195 5.42 1.66 0.46
C PRO A 195 5.08 0.60 1.50
N ALA A 196 6.06 0.22 2.30
CA ALA A 196 5.86 -0.67 3.43
C ALA A 196 4.91 -0.03 4.46
N LEU A 197 4.12 -0.88 5.10
CA LEU A 197 3.16 -0.53 6.15
C LEU A 197 3.58 -1.17 7.48
N ARG A 198 3.15 -0.54 8.56
CA ARG A 198 3.22 -1.07 9.93
C ARG A 198 2.05 -2.00 10.22
N TYR A 199 2.20 -2.83 11.25
CA TYR A 199 1.24 -3.87 11.60
C TYR A 199 -0.19 -3.36 11.77
N GLU A 200 -0.40 -2.25 12.48
CA GLU A 200 -1.76 -1.78 12.78
C GLU A 200 -2.48 -1.24 11.53
N THR A 201 -1.73 -0.90 10.48
CA THR A 201 -2.33 -0.60 9.17
C THR A 201 -2.63 -1.88 8.40
N ILE A 202 -1.70 -2.85 8.44
CA ILE A 202 -1.88 -4.15 7.79
C ILE A 202 -3.10 -4.87 8.36
N GLU A 203 -3.26 -4.91 9.67
CA GLU A 203 -4.40 -5.54 10.35
C GLU A 203 -5.74 -4.97 9.87
N LYS A 204 -5.81 -3.66 9.64
CA LYS A 204 -7.02 -2.98 9.11
C LYS A 204 -7.32 -3.29 7.64
N LEU A 205 -6.33 -3.73 6.87
CA LEU A 205 -6.52 -4.19 5.49
C LEU A 205 -7.00 -5.65 5.44
N SER A 206 -6.85 -6.38 6.55
CA SER A 206 -7.20 -7.79 6.59
C SER A 206 -8.71 -7.99 6.66
N GLN A 207 -9.18 -9.04 6.00
CA GLN A 207 -10.56 -9.52 6.12
C GLN A 207 -10.53 -10.95 6.64
N GLN A 208 -11.49 -11.32 7.48
CA GLN A 208 -11.63 -12.70 7.95
C GLN A 208 -12.64 -13.42 7.07
N MET A 209 -12.33 -14.67 6.71
CA MET A 209 -13.22 -15.52 5.92
C MET A 209 -13.23 -16.93 6.49
N ALA A 210 -14.41 -17.52 6.67
CA ALA A 210 -14.50 -18.90 7.12
C ALA A 210 -14.10 -19.88 6.00
N THR A 211 -13.37 -20.92 6.36
CA THR A 211 -13.06 -22.09 5.51
C THR A 211 -13.45 -23.37 6.27
N GLN A 212 -13.35 -24.52 5.61
CA GLN A 212 -13.59 -25.81 6.28
C GLN A 212 -12.52 -26.17 7.33
N SER A 213 -11.40 -25.46 7.34
CA SER A 213 -10.30 -25.64 8.30
C SER A 213 -10.11 -24.48 9.27
N GLY A 214 -11.08 -23.57 9.35
CA GLY A 214 -11.06 -22.41 10.25
C GLY A 214 -10.98 -21.07 9.52
N PRO A 215 -10.80 -19.96 10.25
CA PRO A 215 -10.76 -18.63 9.65
C PRO A 215 -9.46 -18.40 8.88
N ALA A 216 -9.58 -17.99 7.62
CA ALA A 216 -8.51 -17.45 6.81
C ALA A 216 -8.41 -15.92 6.99
N THR A 217 -7.18 -15.41 6.96
CA THR A 217 -6.93 -13.97 6.87
C THR A 217 -6.69 -13.60 5.39
N LEU A 218 -7.51 -12.72 4.85
CA LEU A 218 -7.49 -12.30 3.45
C LEU A 218 -6.91 -10.90 3.32
N PHE A 219 -6.10 -10.71 2.27
CA PHE A 219 -5.62 -9.43 1.81
C PHE A 219 -5.99 -9.22 0.35
N GLU A 220 -6.51 -8.04 0.06
CA GLU A 220 -6.67 -7.54 -1.29
C GLU A 220 -5.83 -6.27 -1.41
N LEU A 221 -4.76 -6.37 -2.18
CA LEU A 221 -3.78 -5.30 -2.36
C LEU A 221 -3.79 -4.86 -3.80
N SER A 222 -3.79 -3.55 -4.05
CA SER A 222 -3.74 -3.01 -5.40
C SER A 222 -2.58 -2.05 -5.63
N GLY A 223 -2.13 -1.94 -6.87
CA GLY A 223 -1.05 -1.05 -7.27
C GLY A 223 -0.56 -1.33 -8.69
N VAL A 224 0.64 -0.86 -9.03
CA VAL A 224 1.22 -1.09 -10.34
C VAL A 224 2.26 -2.18 -10.21
N MET A 225 2.07 -3.33 -10.88
CA MET A 225 3.04 -4.41 -10.84
C MET A 225 4.37 -4.02 -11.49
N HIS A 226 5.45 -4.67 -11.06
CA HIS A 226 6.67 -4.66 -11.85
C HIS A 226 6.43 -5.40 -13.16
N ALA A 227 6.85 -4.80 -14.29
CA ALA A 227 6.93 -5.53 -15.55
C ALA A 227 7.80 -6.77 -15.34
N PRO A 228 7.41 -7.95 -15.85
CA PRO A 228 8.24 -9.15 -15.77
C PRO A 228 9.63 -8.85 -16.38
N LYS A 229 10.70 -9.19 -15.65
CA LYS A 229 12.05 -9.09 -16.20
C LYS A 229 12.23 -10.18 -17.26
N GLY A 230 12.13 -9.81 -18.53
CA GLY A 230 12.54 -10.66 -19.65
C GLY A 230 11.59 -10.69 -20.84
N MET A 231 11.52 -9.59 -21.59
CA MET A 231 11.27 -9.66 -23.03
C MET A 231 12.06 -8.53 -23.71
N GLY A 232 13.38 -8.61 -23.54
CA GLY A 232 14.28 -7.91 -24.45
C GLY A 232 14.25 -8.65 -25.76
N VAL A 233 13.66 -8.02 -26.77
CA VAL A 233 13.75 -8.44 -28.17
C VAL A 233 15.24 -8.55 -28.51
N HIS A 234 15.69 -9.76 -28.84
CA HIS A 234 16.96 -9.95 -29.55
C HIS A 234 16.71 -9.73 -31.04
#